data_AF-A0A1R3FN85-F1
#
_entry.id   AF-A0A1R3FN85-F1
#
_cell.length_a   1.000
_cell.length_b   1.000
_cell.length_c   1.000
_cell.angle_alpha   90.00
_cell.angle_beta   90.00
_cell.angle_gamma   90.00
#
_symmetry.space_group_name_H-M   'P 1'
#
loop_
_entity.id
_entity.type
_entity.pdbx_description
1 polymer ?
#
loop_
_entity_poly.entity_id
_entity_poly.type
_entity_poly.pdbx_seq_one_letter_code
_entity_poly.pdbx_strand_id
1 'polypeptide(L)'
;MKLQILMYTILVGFSSIVVADSESIPLTCSKAVDLKDNFPTSFLSLQGLSVEIGPVLCRNALLVTDEEKTKFERALTRFTTQAKHNITTVYPDGTFPGVQEITDDWIDQLFRYEDNHDFLNPIIFEYSPRLISVEGSTAELKFELAPFHEADVRFKLDTQKETKCNETSNKTCAEAMESLSNAIKPAFIPLNTALLDHNDKHLESIRADWKTFIDKARYQTPLDVWVTTQLQQDYFGQKKLVGPPQWQAFLLRPSIVFEHIHELESGNRDDVSLAVEWIGVNWWKKGFGLSLTSVYHDRKEADA
;
A
#
# COMPACT_ATOMS: atom_id res chain seq x y z
N MET A 1 21.98 46.35 -0.67
CA MET A 1 21.25 45.78 -1.84
C MET A 1 22.01 44.66 -2.57
N LYS A 2 23.34 44.75 -2.79
CA LYS A 2 24.10 43.70 -3.50
C LYS A 2 24.25 42.35 -2.75
N LEU A 3 24.24 42.35 -1.41
CA LEU A 3 24.37 41.13 -0.60
C LEU A 3 23.08 40.28 -0.54
N GLN A 4 21.91 40.93 -0.54
CA GLN A 4 20.61 40.23 -0.57
C GLN A 4 20.36 39.54 -1.93
N ILE A 5 20.83 40.13 -3.02
CA ILE A 5 20.71 39.52 -4.35
C ILE A 5 21.59 38.26 -4.43
N LEU A 6 22.83 38.31 -3.93
CA LEU A 6 23.74 37.15 -3.93
C LEU A 6 23.20 35.97 -3.09
N MET A 7 22.56 36.27 -1.96
CA MET A 7 21.97 35.24 -1.09
C MET A 7 20.73 34.58 -1.73
N TYR A 8 19.93 35.33 -2.48
CA TYR A 8 18.81 34.76 -3.26
C TYR A 8 19.29 33.91 -4.44
N THR A 9 20.38 34.27 -5.13
CA THR A 9 20.87 33.48 -6.27
C THR A 9 21.45 32.12 -5.83
N ILE A 10 22.07 32.05 -4.65
CA ILE A 10 22.57 30.78 -4.08
C ILE A 10 21.41 29.88 -3.64
N LEU A 11 20.35 30.45 -3.05
CA LEU A 11 19.17 29.68 -2.62
C LEU A 11 18.34 29.13 -3.81
N VAL A 12 18.28 29.84 -4.93
CA VAL A 12 17.53 29.39 -6.14
C VAL A 12 18.37 28.43 -7.01
N GLY A 13 19.70 28.46 -6.92
CA GLY A 13 20.58 27.58 -7.72
C GLY A 13 20.60 26.11 -7.28
N PHE A 14 20.28 25.80 -6.02
CA PHE A 14 20.34 24.44 -5.48
C PHE A 14 19.01 23.67 -5.48
N SER A 15 17.88 24.31 -5.82
CA SER A 15 16.56 23.67 -5.81
C SER A 15 16.28 22.77 -7.02
N SER A 16 17.11 22.77 -8.06
CA SER A 16 16.78 22.16 -9.37
C SER A 16 17.27 20.73 -9.59
N ILE A 17 17.82 20.05 -8.58
CA ILE A 17 18.27 18.65 -8.74
C ILE A 17 17.64 17.76 -7.66
N VAL A 18 16.32 17.70 -7.69
CA VAL A 18 15.55 16.57 -7.16
C VAL A 18 15.18 15.70 -8.36
N VAL A 19 16.15 14.93 -8.85
CA VAL A 19 15.83 13.79 -9.72
C VAL A 19 15.31 12.72 -8.78
N ALA A 20 13.99 12.65 -8.66
CA ALA A 20 13.31 11.52 -8.06
C ALA A 20 13.47 10.34 -9.02
N ASP A 21 14.56 9.58 -8.85
CA ASP A 21 14.74 8.31 -9.51
C ASP A 21 13.85 7.29 -8.77
N SER A 22 12.54 7.36 -9.02
CA SER A 22 11.67 6.25 -8.71
C SER A 22 11.73 5.30 -9.89
N GLU A 23 12.66 4.35 -9.86
CA GLU A 23 12.53 3.16 -10.69
C GLU A 23 11.16 2.53 -10.36
N SER A 24 10.19 2.76 -11.23
CA SER A 24 8.85 2.19 -11.08
C SER A 24 8.98 0.69 -11.28
N ILE A 25 8.92 -0.07 -10.18
CA ILE A 25 8.91 -1.53 -10.24
C ILE A 25 7.66 -1.94 -11.02
N PRO A 26 7.78 -2.57 -12.19
CA PRO A 26 6.63 -2.93 -12.99
C PRO A 26 5.83 -4.01 -12.27
N LEU A 27 4.56 -3.72 -12.01
CA LEU A 27 3.60 -4.68 -11.45
C LEU A 27 3.32 -5.79 -12.47
N THR A 28 3.61 -7.05 -12.10
CA THR A 28 3.39 -8.20 -12.98
C THR A 28 2.05 -8.88 -12.68
N CYS A 29 1.03 -8.58 -13.50
CA CYS A 29 -0.27 -9.26 -13.49
C CYS A 29 -0.25 -10.59 -14.26
N SER A 30 0.67 -11.49 -13.89
CA SER A 30 0.76 -12.81 -14.51
C SER A 30 -0.33 -13.75 -13.98
N LYS A 31 -0.65 -14.80 -14.75
CA LYS A 31 -1.49 -15.88 -14.25
C LYS A 31 -0.72 -16.59 -13.14
N ALA A 32 -1.26 -16.61 -11.92
CA ALA A 32 -0.73 -17.48 -10.89
C ALA A 32 -0.83 -18.94 -11.36
N VAL A 33 0.25 -19.70 -11.15
CA VAL A 33 0.32 -21.12 -11.50
C VAL A 33 -0.63 -21.89 -10.57
N ASP A 34 -1.30 -22.92 -11.07
CA ASP A 34 -2.15 -23.85 -10.29
C ASP A 34 -3.41 -23.26 -9.64
N LEU A 35 -3.94 -22.13 -10.12
CA LEU A 35 -5.20 -21.54 -9.60
C LEU A 35 -6.41 -22.48 -9.70
N LYS A 36 -6.44 -23.44 -10.63
CA LYS A 36 -7.56 -24.37 -10.73
C LYS A 36 -7.49 -25.48 -9.68
N ASP A 37 -6.28 -25.95 -9.40
CA ASP A 37 -6.04 -27.08 -8.50
C ASP A 37 -6.13 -26.66 -7.03
N ASN A 38 -5.78 -25.40 -6.72
CA ASN A 38 -5.85 -24.85 -5.37
C ASN A 38 -7.27 -24.47 -4.91
N PHE A 39 -8.25 -24.41 -5.81
CA PHE A 39 -9.62 -23.98 -5.52
C PHE A 39 -10.66 -24.96 -6.06
N PRO A 40 -10.78 -26.17 -5.48
CA PRO A 40 -11.70 -27.19 -5.99
C PRO A 40 -13.15 -26.69 -5.98
N THR A 41 -13.85 -26.89 -7.10
CA THR A 41 -15.23 -26.42 -7.28
C THR A 41 -15.99 -27.30 -8.28
N SER A 42 -17.30 -27.42 -8.11
CA SER A 42 -18.21 -27.99 -9.12
C SER A 42 -18.52 -27.02 -10.27
N PHE A 43 -18.21 -25.73 -10.14
CA PHE A 43 -18.50 -24.70 -11.14
C PHE A 43 -17.29 -24.44 -12.06
N LEU A 44 -16.81 -25.49 -12.73
CA LEU A 44 -15.57 -25.45 -13.53
C LEU A 44 -15.59 -24.38 -14.64
N SER A 45 -16.76 -24.12 -15.24
CA SER A 45 -16.90 -23.08 -16.27
C SER A 45 -16.69 -21.67 -15.69
N LEU A 46 -17.32 -21.38 -14.54
CA LEU A 46 -17.15 -20.12 -13.83
C LEU A 46 -15.70 -19.95 -13.35
N GLN A 47 -15.11 -20.98 -12.76
CA GLN A 47 -13.70 -20.98 -12.37
C GLN A 47 -12.77 -20.71 -13.56
N GLY A 48 -13.07 -21.29 -14.72
CA GLY A 48 -12.35 -21.04 -15.97
C GLY A 48 -12.39 -19.56 -16.36
N LEU A 49 -13.57 -18.92 -16.29
CA LEU A 49 -13.73 -17.49 -16.54
C LEU A 49 -13.01 -16.63 -15.50
N SER A 50 -13.05 -17.02 -14.22
CA SER A 50 -12.32 -16.33 -13.14
C SER A 50 -10.81 -16.30 -13.39
N VAL A 51 -10.23 -17.44 -13.80
CA VAL A 51 -8.80 -17.52 -14.15
C VAL A 51 -8.48 -16.73 -15.43
N GLU A 52 -9.41 -16.68 -16.38
CA GLU A 52 -9.27 -15.89 -17.62
C GLU A 52 -9.26 -14.38 -17.31
N ILE A 53 -10.18 -13.92 -16.48
CA ILE A 53 -10.38 -12.49 -16.20
C ILE A 53 -9.39 -11.92 -15.19
N GLY A 54 -8.88 -12.72 -14.25
CA GLY A 54 -8.03 -12.19 -13.17
C GLY A 54 -6.82 -11.36 -13.62
N PRO A 55 -6.01 -11.81 -14.61
CA PRO A 55 -4.93 -10.99 -15.17
C PRO A 55 -5.42 -9.69 -15.81
N VAL A 56 -6.65 -9.68 -16.35
CA VAL A 56 -7.25 -8.52 -17.00
C VAL A 56 -7.75 -7.52 -15.95
N LEU A 57 -8.42 -7.99 -14.89
CA LEU A 57 -8.80 -7.18 -13.72
C LEU A 57 -7.57 -6.53 -13.08
N CYS A 58 -6.51 -7.32 -12.87
CA CYS A 58 -5.26 -6.81 -12.31
C CYS A 58 -4.65 -5.72 -13.18
N ARG A 59 -4.55 -5.89 -14.50
CA ARG A 59 -4.04 -4.84 -15.39
C ARG A 59 -4.93 -3.61 -15.40
N ASN A 60 -6.25 -3.81 -15.30
CA ASN A 60 -7.19 -2.67 -15.31
C ASN A 60 -6.99 -1.75 -14.11
N ALA A 61 -6.83 -2.34 -12.93
CA ALA A 61 -6.46 -1.58 -11.73
C ALA A 61 -5.16 -0.76 -11.88
N LEU A 62 -4.33 -1.04 -12.90
CA LEU A 62 -3.01 -0.45 -13.13
C LEU A 62 -2.92 0.47 -14.35
N LEU A 63 -4.08 0.95 -14.85
CA LEU A 63 -4.27 1.86 -15.98
C LEU A 63 -4.33 1.17 -17.35
N VAL A 64 -5.38 1.50 -18.10
CA VAL A 64 -5.81 0.81 -19.32
C VAL A 64 -5.79 1.76 -20.51
N THR A 65 -5.35 1.25 -21.66
CA THR A 65 -5.54 1.92 -22.96
C THR A 65 -6.95 1.62 -23.53
N ASP A 66 -7.55 2.50 -24.34
CA ASP A 66 -8.93 2.31 -24.84
C ASP A 66 -9.21 0.94 -25.50
N GLU A 67 -8.21 0.35 -26.15
CA GLU A 67 -8.30 -0.98 -26.78
C GLU A 67 -8.44 -2.12 -25.75
N GLU A 68 -7.78 -1.99 -24.60
CA GLU A 68 -7.82 -2.96 -23.52
C GLU A 68 -9.15 -2.87 -22.73
N LYS A 69 -9.80 -1.71 -22.70
CA LYS A 69 -11.11 -1.49 -22.07
C LYS A 69 -12.20 -2.39 -22.66
N THR A 70 -12.30 -2.45 -23.98
CA THR A 70 -13.33 -3.29 -24.64
C THR A 70 -13.13 -4.78 -24.36
N LYS A 71 -11.87 -5.23 -24.34
CA LYS A 71 -11.54 -6.63 -24.03
C LYS A 71 -11.86 -6.95 -22.57
N PHE A 72 -11.57 -6.02 -21.67
CA PHE A 72 -11.92 -6.10 -20.27
C PHE A 72 -13.43 -6.21 -20.05
N GLU A 73 -14.22 -5.27 -20.56
CA GLU A 73 -15.68 -5.26 -20.37
C GLU A 73 -16.35 -6.54 -20.91
N ARG A 74 -15.86 -7.07 -22.03
CA ARG A 74 -16.35 -8.35 -22.58
C ARG A 74 -16.03 -9.52 -21.65
N ALA A 75 -14.81 -9.59 -21.13
CA ALA A 75 -14.43 -10.64 -20.19
C ALA A 75 -15.23 -10.52 -18.89
N LEU A 76 -15.39 -9.30 -18.37
CA LEU A 76 -16.17 -8.98 -17.19
C LEU A 76 -17.62 -9.40 -17.34
N THR A 77 -18.26 -9.00 -18.43
CA THR A 77 -19.65 -9.36 -18.73
C THR A 77 -19.85 -10.88 -18.75
N ARG A 78 -18.94 -11.64 -19.38
CA ARG A 78 -19.03 -13.12 -19.42
C ARG A 78 -18.91 -13.70 -18.01
N PHE A 79 -17.93 -13.23 -17.25
CA PHE A 79 -17.69 -13.67 -15.89
C PHE A 79 -18.90 -13.36 -14.97
N THR A 80 -19.36 -12.12 -14.94
CA THR A 80 -20.46 -11.67 -14.07
C THR A 80 -21.79 -12.31 -14.45
N THR A 81 -22.06 -12.50 -15.74
CA THR A 81 -23.27 -13.22 -16.20
C THR A 81 -23.28 -14.66 -15.69
N GLN A 82 -22.15 -15.37 -15.81
CA GLN A 82 -22.04 -16.76 -15.32
C GLN A 82 -22.08 -16.82 -13.79
N ALA A 83 -21.45 -15.87 -13.10
CA ALA A 83 -21.46 -15.77 -11.65
C ALA A 83 -22.87 -15.55 -11.14
N LYS A 84 -23.60 -14.55 -11.68
CA LYS A 84 -25.01 -14.29 -11.37
C LYS A 84 -25.84 -15.54 -11.54
N HIS A 85 -25.77 -16.16 -12.71
CA HIS A 85 -26.53 -17.37 -13.00
C HIS A 85 -26.26 -18.48 -11.98
N ASN A 86 -24.99 -18.76 -11.67
CA ASN A 86 -24.65 -19.82 -10.71
C ASN A 86 -25.09 -19.48 -9.28
N ILE A 87 -24.90 -18.24 -8.83
CA ILE A 87 -25.31 -17.79 -7.49
C ILE A 87 -26.83 -17.90 -7.35
N THR A 88 -27.61 -17.31 -8.26
CA THR A 88 -29.08 -17.30 -8.18
C THR A 88 -29.71 -18.67 -8.45
N THR A 89 -28.99 -19.58 -9.10
CA THR A 89 -29.45 -20.97 -9.28
C THR A 89 -29.32 -21.76 -7.98
N VAL A 90 -28.19 -21.63 -7.28
CA VAL A 90 -27.95 -22.33 -6.01
C VAL A 90 -28.78 -21.71 -4.88
N TYR A 91 -28.88 -20.38 -4.87
CA TYR A 91 -29.58 -19.60 -3.86
C TYR A 91 -30.66 -18.73 -4.51
N PRO A 92 -31.79 -19.34 -4.93
CA PRO A 92 -32.86 -18.60 -5.58
C PRO A 92 -33.55 -17.66 -4.58
N ASP A 93 -33.89 -16.46 -5.06
CA ASP A 93 -34.41 -15.36 -4.23
C ASP A 93 -35.70 -15.74 -3.47
N GLY A 94 -36.55 -16.59 -4.06
CA GLY A 94 -37.75 -17.10 -3.40
C GLY A 94 -37.48 -17.95 -2.15
N THR A 95 -36.27 -18.45 -1.94
CA THR A 95 -35.83 -19.18 -0.73
C THR A 95 -34.78 -18.41 0.07
N PHE A 96 -33.96 -17.60 -0.62
CA PHE A 96 -32.89 -16.78 -0.05
C PHE A 96 -33.11 -15.30 -0.48
N PRO A 97 -34.10 -14.61 0.12
CA PRO A 97 -34.47 -13.26 -0.32
C PRO A 97 -33.30 -12.27 -0.14
N GLY A 98 -33.05 -11.47 -1.17
CA GLY A 98 -31.97 -10.49 -1.20
C GLY A 98 -30.67 -11.01 -1.83
N VAL A 99 -30.56 -12.31 -2.13
CA VAL A 99 -29.38 -12.84 -2.84
C VAL A 99 -29.28 -12.28 -4.26
N GLN A 100 -30.41 -12.09 -4.93
CA GLN A 100 -30.38 -11.48 -6.25
C GLN A 100 -29.91 -10.03 -6.19
N GLU A 101 -30.41 -9.27 -5.22
CA GLU A 101 -30.07 -7.86 -5.01
C GLU A 101 -28.57 -7.67 -4.70
N ILE A 102 -28.03 -8.37 -3.69
CA ILE A 102 -26.59 -8.26 -3.36
C ILE A 102 -25.69 -8.72 -4.52
N THR A 103 -26.15 -9.69 -5.32
CA THR A 103 -25.40 -10.14 -6.51
C THR A 103 -25.39 -9.06 -7.59
N ASP A 104 -26.51 -8.36 -7.77
CA ASP A 104 -26.63 -7.27 -8.73
C ASP A 104 -25.80 -6.06 -8.29
N ASP A 105 -25.83 -5.70 -7.00
CA ASP A 105 -24.98 -4.66 -6.43
C ASP A 105 -23.50 -4.97 -6.58
N TRP A 106 -23.10 -6.22 -6.35
CA TRP A 106 -21.72 -6.66 -6.57
C TRP A 106 -21.31 -6.53 -8.05
N ILE A 107 -22.19 -6.90 -8.97
CA ILE A 107 -21.91 -6.77 -10.41
C ILE A 107 -21.81 -5.30 -10.82
N ASP A 108 -22.70 -4.45 -10.34
CA ASP A 108 -22.64 -3.01 -10.58
C ASP A 108 -21.35 -2.41 -10.03
N GLN A 109 -20.93 -2.84 -8.84
CA GLN A 109 -19.63 -2.47 -8.26
C GLN A 109 -18.47 -2.91 -9.16
N LEU A 110 -18.51 -4.10 -9.75
CA LEU A 110 -17.49 -4.55 -10.72
C LEU A 110 -17.42 -3.68 -11.98
N PHE A 111 -18.55 -3.12 -12.43
CA PHE A 111 -18.62 -2.26 -13.62
C PHE A 111 -18.28 -0.79 -13.35
N ARG A 112 -18.21 -0.35 -12.08
CA ARG A 112 -17.75 1.00 -11.68
C ARG A 112 -16.23 1.13 -11.58
N TYR A 113 -15.49 0.35 -12.36
CA TYR A 113 -14.03 0.29 -12.32
C TYR A 113 -13.32 1.60 -12.70
N GLU A 114 -14.03 2.54 -13.33
CA GLU A 114 -13.52 3.88 -13.65
C GLU A 114 -13.72 4.89 -12.51
N ASP A 115 -14.67 4.63 -11.60
CA ASP A 115 -15.11 5.60 -10.60
C ASP A 115 -14.34 5.46 -9.28
N ASN A 116 -14.04 4.21 -8.87
CA ASN A 116 -13.36 3.92 -7.61
C ASN A 116 -12.66 2.55 -7.63
N HIS A 117 -12.04 2.17 -6.50
CA HIS A 117 -11.37 0.87 -6.33
C HIS A 117 -12.26 -0.22 -5.73
N ASP A 118 -13.56 0.04 -5.52
CA ASP A 118 -14.45 -0.92 -4.87
C ASP A 118 -14.70 -2.14 -5.76
N PHE A 119 -14.59 -2.01 -7.09
CA PHE A 119 -14.67 -3.12 -8.05
C PHE A 119 -13.64 -4.25 -7.80
N LEU A 120 -12.67 -4.03 -6.91
CA LEU A 120 -11.67 -5.02 -6.51
C LEU A 120 -12.18 -5.94 -5.38
N ASN A 121 -13.28 -5.58 -4.72
CA ASN A 121 -13.84 -6.39 -3.64
C ASN A 121 -14.68 -7.53 -4.22
N PRO A 122 -14.36 -8.80 -3.88
CA PRO A 122 -15.24 -9.91 -4.21
C PRO A 122 -16.50 -9.88 -3.33
N ILE A 123 -17.59 -10.46 -3.83
CA ILE A 123 -18.67 -10.93 -2.96
C ILE A 123 -18.12 -12.03 -2.04
N ILE A 124 -18.33 -11.86 -0.73
CA ILE A 124 -17.83 -12.78 0.29
C ILE A 124 -18.98 -13.70 0.72
N PHE A 125 -18.68 -14.99 0.80
CA PHE A 125 -19.61 -15.99 1.31
C PHE A 125 -19.05 -16.59 2.60
N GLU A 126 -19.82 -16.52 3.69
CA GLU A 126 -19.41 -17.03 5.00
C GLU A 126 -20.45 -18.01 5.55
N TYR A 127 -19.95 -19.13 6.09
CA TYR A 127 -20.75 -20.15 6.76
C TYR A 127 -20.29 -20.25 8.21
N SER A 128 -21.21 -20.05 9.14
CA SER A 128 -20.94 -20.12 10.57
C SER A 128 -21.71 -21.28 11.19
N PRO A 129 -21.03 -22.37 11.58
CA PRO A 129 -21.65 -23.41 12.38
C PRO A 129 -21.80 -22.89 13.82
N ARG A 130 -22.99 -22.42 14.21
CA ARG A 130 -23.21 -22.02 15.61
C ARG A 130 -23.13 -23.23 16.53
N LEU A 131 -22.27 -23.14 17.55
CA LEU A 131 -22.19 -24.11 18.64
C LEU A 131 -23.56 -24.25 19.33
N ILE A 132 -23.91 -25.51 19.64
CA ILE A 132 -25.18 -25.93 20.22
C ILE A 132 -25.52 -25.07 21.44
N SER A 133 -26.59 -24.29 21.35
CA SER A 133 -27.30 -23.75 22.52
C SER A 133 -28.54 -24.61 22.78
N VAL A 134 -29.03 -24.58 24.01
CA VAL A 134 -30.10 -25.43 24.57
C VAL A 134 -31.43 -25.35 23.78
N GLU A 135 -31.56 -24.38 22.86
CA GLU A 135 -32.74 -24.16 22.00
C GLU A 135 -32.57 -24.63 20.54
N GLY A 136 -31.48 -25.35 20.23
CA GLY A 136 -31.21 -25.90 18.90
C GLY A 136 -30.16 -25.08 18.13
N SER A 137 -29.16 -25.76 17.58
CA SER A 137 -28.16 -25.14 16.70
C SER A 137 -28.79 -24.84 15.33
N THR A 138 -28.78 -23.58 14.91
CA THR A 138 -29.08 -23.21 13.52
C THR A 138 -27.80 -22.66 12.90
N ALA A 139 -27.27 -23.36 11.90
CA ALA A 139 -26.17 -22.86 11.09
C ALA A 139 -26.60 -21.58 10.35
N GLU A 140 -25.66 -20.68 10.14
CA GLU A 140 -25.92 -19.38 9.50
C GLU A 140 -25.09 -19.25 8.22
N LEU A 141 -25.71 -18.76 7.17
CA LEU A 141 -25.08 -18.45 5.90
C LEU A 141 -25.18 -16.95 5.64
N LYS A 142 -24.08 -16.34 5.26
CA LYS A 142 -23.94 -14.89 5.09
C LYS A 142 -23.33 -14.57 3.73
N PHE A 143 -23.88 -13.56 3.06
CA PHE A 143 -23.28 -12.94 1.88
C PHE A 143 -22.94 -11.51 2.26
N GLU A 144 -21.71 -11.09 1.95
CA GLU A 144 -21.23 -9.75 2.25
C GLU A 144 -20.72 -9.03 1.01
N LEU A 145 -20.94 -7.72 1.00
CA LEU A 145 -20.40 -6.83 0.00
C LEU A 145 -19.68 -5.64 0.65
N ALA A 146 -18.35 -5.73 0.67
CA ALA A 146 -17.48 -4.66 1.12
C ALA A 146 -17.47 -3.48 0.11
N PRO A 147 -17.23 -2.23 0.57
CA PRO A 147 -16.80 -1.86 1.92
C PRO A 147 -17.93 -1.44 2.88
N PHE A 148 -19.14 -1.18 2.38
CA PHE A 148 -20.20 -0.55 3.18
C PHE A 148 -21.14 -1.54 3.87
N HIS A 149 -21.16 -2.81 3.45
CA HIS A 149 -21.99 -3.87 4.05
C HIS A 149 -23.49 -3.58 4.10
N GLU A 150 -23.98 -2.58 3.36
CA GLU A 150 -25.39 -2.16 3.34
C GLU A 150 -26.29 -3.25 2.74
N ALA A 151 -25.74 -4.02 1.79
CA ALA A 151 -26.42 -5.12 1.10
C ALA A 151 -26.18 -6.50 1.74
N ASP A 152 -25.52 -6.58 2.91
CA ASP A 152 -25.23 -7.85 3.55
C ASP A 152 -26.52 -8.62 3.89
N VAL A 153 -26.60 -9.89 3.47
CA VAL A 153 -27.74 -10.76 3.77
C VAL A 153 -27.32 -11.95 4.61
N ARG A 154 -28.19 -12.37 5.54
CA ARG A 154 -27.95 -13.45 6.50
C ARG A 154 -29.14 -14.38 6.58
N PHE A 155 -28.88 -15.68 6.53
CA PHE A 155 -29.90 -16.70 6.55
C PHE A 155 -29.60 -17.74 7.62
N LYS A 156 -30.59 -17.98 8.49
CA LYS A 156 -30.62 -19.21 9.29
C LYS A 156 -30.99 -20.38 8.38
N LEU A 157 -30.16 -21.42 8.40
CA LEU A 157 -30.36 -22.63 7.63
C LEU A 157 -31.38 -23.53 8.34
N ASP A 158 -32.45 -23.80 7.62
CA ASP A 158 -33.50 -24.75 7.99
C ASP A 158 -33.54 -25.88 6.94
N THR A 159 -34.37 -26.90 7.19
CA THR A 159 -34.52 -28.05 6.30
C THR A 159 -34.94 -27.64 4.88
N GLN A 160 -35.75 -26.58 4.73
CA GLN A 160 -36.22 -26.14 3.41
C GLN A 160 -35.05 -25.55 2.60
N LYS A 161 -34.25 -24.68 3.22
CA LYS A 161 -33.07 -24.07 2.59
C LYS A 161 -32.02 -25.11 2.23
N GLU A 162 -31.71 -26.04 3.13
CA GLU A 162 -30.78 -27.13 2.86
C GLU A 162 -31.25 -28.04 1.72
N THR A 163 -32.55 -28.38 1.72
CA THR A 163 -33.15 -29.15 0.63
C THR A 163 -32.98 -28.42 -0.70
N LYS A 164 -33.18 -27.09 -0.71
CA LYS A 164 -33.05 -26.29 -1.93
C LYS A 164 -31.63 -26.25 -2.48
N CYS A 165 -30.61 -26.12 -1.61
CA CYS A 165 -29.20 -26.21 -2.01
C CYS A 165 -28.89 -27.59 -2.58
N ASN A 166 -29.40 -28.65 -1.96
CA ASN A 166 -29.16 -30.02 -2.42
C ASN A 166 -29.83 -30.31 -3.78
N GLU A 167 -31.06 -29.85 -4.00
CA GLU A 167 -31.74 -29.98 -5.30
C GLU A 167 -30.98 -29.32 -6.46
N THR A 168 -30.40 -28.14 -6.20
CA THR A 168 -29.81 -27.28 -7.23
C THR A 168 -28.34 -27.60 -7.49
N SER A 169 -27.63 -28.12 -6.48
CA SER A 169 -26.18 -28.32 -6.55
C SER A 169 -25.70 -29.72 -6.14
N ASN A 170 -26.61 -30.59 -5.67
CA ASN A 170 -26.30 -31.91 -5.10
C ASN A 170 -25.28 -31.84 -3.95
N LYS A 171 -25.37 -30.77 -3.15
CA LYS A 171 -24.49 -30.41 -2.03
C LYS A 171 -25.29 -29.75 -0.92
N THR A 172 -24.75 -29.78 0.31
CA THR A 172 -25.27 -28.93 1.40
C THR A 172 -25.10 -27.45 1.06
N CYS A 173 -25.86 -26.57 1.72
CA CYS A 173 -25.69 -25.13 1.49
C CYS A 173 -24.27 -24.66 1.76
N ALA A 174 -23.57 -25.24 2.75
CA ALA A 174 -22.18 -24.92 3.07
C ALA A 174 -21.20 -25.34 1.95
N GLU A 175 -21.31 -26.57 1.45
CA GLU A 175 -20.45 -27.07 0.38
C GLU A 175 -20.71 -26.37 -0.97
N ALA A 176 -21.97 -26.03 -1.24
CA ALA A 176 -22.34 -25.25 -2.42
C ALA A 176 -21.74 -23.83 -2.36
N MET A 177 -21.77 -23.22 -1.18
CA MET A 177 -21.21 -21.91 -0.90
C MET A 177 -19.69 -21.91 -1.09
N GLU A 178 -18.99 -22.86 -0.48
CA GLU A 178 -17.55 -23.03 -0.63
C GLU A 178 -17.18 -23.24 -2.10
N SER A 179 -17.96 -24.06 -2.81
CA SER A 179 -17.77 -24.31 -4.23
C SER A 179 -17.95 -23.05 -5.09
N LEU A 180 -18.93 -22.20 -4.79
CA LEU A 180 -19.10 -20.91 -5.47
C LEU A 180 -17.95 -19.94 -5.16
N SER A 181 -17.56 -19.84 -3.89
CA SER A 181 -16.43 -19.04 -3.45
C SER A 181 -15.14 -19.44 -4.18
N ASN A 182 -14.84 -20.73 -4.24
CA ASN A 182 -13.69 -21.28 -4.97
C ASN A 182 -13.76 -21.05 -6.49
N ALA A 183 -14.96 -20.94 -7.05
CA ALA A 183 -15.12 -20.61 -8.47
C ALA A 183 -14.85 -19.12 -8.74
N ILE A 184 -15.20 -18.22 -7.83
CA ILE A 184 -15.10 -16.75 -8.01
C ILE A 184 -13.71 -16.22 -7.61
N LYS A 185 -13.17 -16.68 -6.49
CA LYS A 185 -11.92 -16.20 -5.88
C LYS A 185 -10.72 -16.08 -6.83
N PRO A 186 -10.51 -17.00 -7.81
CA PRO A 186 -9.39 -16.89 -8.74
C PRO A 186 -9.34 -15.58 -9.55
N ALA A 187 -10.47 -14.89 -9.75
CA ALA A 187 -10.52 -13.61 -10.46
C ALA A 187 -9.77 -12.49 -9.72
N PHE A 188 -9.65 -12.57 -8.40
CA PHE A 188 -9.11 -11.49 -7.57
C PHE A 188 -7.68 -11.78 -7.08
N ILE A 189 -7.19 -13.02 -7.26
CA ILE A 189 -5.85 -13.41 -6.81
C ILE A 189 -4.73 -12.65 -7.51
N PRO A 190 -4.69 -12.52 -8.86
CA PRO A 190 -3.57 -11.86 -9.53
C PRO A 190 -3.36 -10.42 -9.06
N LEU A 191 -4.46 -9.70 -8.82
CA LEU A 191 -4.42 -8.36 -8.26
C LEU A 191 -3.87 -8.36 -6.83
N ASN A 192 -4.43 -9.18 -5.94
CA ASN A 192 -3.98 -9.25 -4.56
C ASN A 192 -2.49 -9.62 -4.48
N THR A 193 -2.05 -10.56 -5.31
CA THR A 193 -0.63 -10.93 -5.42
C THR A 193 0.22 -9.76 -5.94
N ALA A 194 -0.24 -9.06 -6.97
CA ALA A 194 0.50 -7.91 -7.51
C ALA A 194 0.60 -6.76 -6.48
N LEU A 195 -0.50 -6.46 -5.77
CA LEU A 195 -0.52 -5.46 -4.71
C LEU A 195 0.38 -5.86 -3.54
N LEU A 196 0.33 -7.12 -3.10
CA LEU A 196 1.20 -7.63 -2.04
C LEU A 196 2.68 -7.60 -2.45
N ASP A 197 3.04 -8.12 -3.62
CA ASP A 197 4.43 -8.13 -4.11
C ASP A 197 4.99 -6.72 -4.29
N HIS A 198 4.18 -5.79 -4.82
CA HIS A 198 4.58 -4.40 -4.94
C HIS A 198 4.73 -3.71 -3.57
N ASN A 199 3.80 -3.95 -2.65
CA ASN A 199 3.90 -3.42 -1.29
C ASN A 199 5.13 -3.99 -0.56
N ASP A 200 5.41 -5.28 -0.70
CA ASP A 200 6.57 -5.94 -0.10
C ASP A 200 7.87 -5.34 -0.65
N LYS A 201 7.99 -5.18 -1.97
CA LYS A 201 9.16 -4.53 -2.58
C LYS A 201 9.31 -3.07 -2.18
N HIS A 202 8.20 -2.33 -2.08
CA HIS A 202 8.22 -0.95 -1.63
C HIS A 202 8.65 -0.83 -0.17
N LEU A 203 8.15 -1.71 0.70
CA LEU A 203 8.56 -1.82 2.09
C LEU A 203 10.03 -2.20 2.23
N GLU A 204 10.51 -3.15 1.41
CA GLU A 204 11.92 -3.54 1.38
C GLU A 204 12.81 -2.37 0.95
N SER A 205 12.39 -1.62 -0.08
CA SER A 205 13.07 -0.41 -0.53
C SER A 205 13.12 0.66 0.57
N ILE A 206 11.99 0.96 1.22
CA ILE A 206 11.91 1.90 2.35
C ILE A 206 12.82 1.46 3.49
N ARG A 207 12.83 0.16 3.82
CA ARG A 207 13.69 -0.41 4.86
C ARG A 207 15.17 -0.27 4.51
N ALA A 208 15.55 -0.55 3.26
CA ALA A 208 16.91 -0.39 2.79
C ALA A 208 17.35 1.08 2.83
N ASP A 209 16.45 2.00 2.46
CA ASP A 209 16.67 3.43 2.55
C ASP A 209 16.88 3.89 4.01
N TRP A 210 16.04 3.45 4.95
CA TRP A 210 16.20 3.75 6.38
C TRP A 210 17.49 3.17 6.96
N LYS A 211 17.87 1.94 6.56
CA LYS A 211 19.15 1.36 6.95
C LYS A 211 20.32 2.22 6.46
N THR A 212 20.29 2.60 5.19
CA THR A 212 21.32 3.46 4.59
C THR A 212 21.36 4.82 5.26
N PHE A 213 20.21 5.38 5.63
CA PHE A 213 20.15 6.62 6.39
C PHE A 213 20.80 6.47 7.77
N ILE A 214 20.49 5.42 8.53
CA ILE A 214 21.11 5.18 9.83
C ILE A 214 22.64 5.02 9.70
N ASP A 215 23.10 4.35 8.64
CA ASP A 215 24.52 4.08 8.44
C ASP A 215 25.32 5.30 7.92
N LYS A 216 24.70 6.14 7.07
CA LYS A 216 25.41 7.22 6.34
C LYS A 216 25.03 8.63 6.76
N ALA A 217 23.87 8.83 7.36
CA ALA A 217 23.41 10.16 7.72
C ALA A 217 24.24 10.70 8.91
N ARG A 218 24.35 12.02 8.99
CA ARG A 218 25.02 12.62 10.15
C ARG A 218 24.14 12.42 11.37
N TYR A 219 24.78 12.20 12.53
CA TYR A 219 24.08 12.17 13.81
C TYR A 219 23.22 13.44 14.00
N GLN A 220 21.99 13.25 14.47
CA GLN A 220 21.03 14.32 14.72
C GLN A 220 20.66 14.38 16.20
N THR A 221 20.64 15.58 16.74
CA THR A 221 20.03 15.86 18.04
C THR A 221 18.51 15.88 17.92
N PRO A 222 17.75 15.79 19.04
CA PRO A 222 16.29 15.92 19.00
C PRO A 222 15.81 17.23 18.36
N LEU A 223 16.57 18.33 18.52
CA LEU A 223 16.26 19.61 17.89
C LEU A 223 16.42 19.53 16.36
N ASP A 224 17.49 18.91 15.88
CA ASP A 224 17.73 18.69 14.44
C ASP A 224 16.62 17.85 13.81
N VAL A 225 16.18 16.80 14.51
CA VAL A 225 15.05 15.96 14.08
C VAL A 225 13.79 16.80 14.00
N TRP A 226 13.47 17.55 15.05
CA TRP A 226 12.27 18.40 15.08
C TRP A 226 12.26 19.42 13.93
N VAL A 227 13.36 20.15 13.71
CA VAL A 227 13.47 21.12 12.60
C VAL A 227 13.34 20.41 11.26
N THR A 228 14.02 19.29 11.07
CA THR A 228 13.95 18.51 9.82
C THR A 228 12.51 18.06 9.54
N THR A 229 11.80 17.56 10.54
CA THR A 229 10.41 17.13 10.42
C THR A 229 9.48 18.29 10.09
N GLN A 230 9.64 19.45 10.73
CA GLN A 230 8.83 20.63 10.41
C GLN A 230 9.07 21.13 8.98
N LEU A 231 10.33 21.19 8.55
CA LEU A 231 10.68 21.64 7.19
C LEU A 231 10.29 20.64 6.09
N GLN A 232 10.05 19.38 6.44
CA GLN A 232 9.63 18.31 5.53
C GLN A 232 8.25 17.75 5.90
N GLN A 233 7.37 18.58 6.49
CA GLN A 233 6.04 18.15 6.92
C GLN A 233 5.21 17.61 5.75
N ASP A 234 5.28 18.20 4.56
CA ASP A 234 4.55 17.73 3.38
C ASP A 234 5.06 16.37 2.88
N TYR A 235 6.36 16.08 3.07
CA TYR A 235 6.94 14.79 2.76
C TYR A 235 6.47 13.71 3.75
N PHE A 236 6.49 14.02 5.04
CA PHE A 236 6.06 13.09 6.09
C PHE A 236 4.54 12.97 6.24
N GLY A 237 3.78 13.95 5.79
CA GLY A 237 2.32 14.00 5.84
C GLY A 237 1.62 13.24 4.72
N GLN A 238 2.37 12.56 3.85
CA GLN A 238 1.79 11.79 2.75
C GLN A 238 0.99 10.60 3.28
N LYS A 239 -0.09 10.22 2.58
CA LYS A 239 -0.94 9.07 2.92
C LYS A 239 -0.29 7.70 2.65
N LYS A 240 1.00 7.68 2.32
CA LYS A 240 1.78 6.46 2.03
C LYS A 240 2.92 6.35 3.03
N LEU A 241 3.45 5.14 3.19
CA LEU A 241 4.70 4.95 3.90
C LEU A 241 5.80 5.70 3.16
N VAL A 242 6.61 6.44 3.92
CA VAL A 242 7.72 7.23 3.37
C VAL A 242 9.04 6.78 3.97
N GLY A 243 10.08 6.95 3.16
CA GLY A 243 11.46 6.70 3.58
C GLY A 243 11.99 7.78 4.54
N PRO A 244 13.29 7.71 4.87
CA PRO A 244 13.99 8.76 5.62
C PRO A 244 13.85 10.14 4.96
N PRO A 245 14.13 11.24 5.71
CA PRO A 245 14.08 12.59 5.13
C PRO A 245 15.03 12.71 3.94
N GLN A 246 14.68 13.55 2.95
CA GLN A 246 15.49 13.74 1.74
C GLN A 246 16.83 14.46 2.04
N TRP A 247 16.85 15.24 3.12
CA TRP A 247 18.00 15.98 3.63
C TRP A 247 17.82 16.21 5.15
N GLN A 248 18.90 16.50 5.86
CA GLN A 248 18.88 16.76 7.30
C GLN A 248 19.10 18.25 7.57
N ALA A 249 18.28 18.85 8.41
CA ALA A 249 18.52 20.19 8.95
C ALA A 249 19.27 20.08 10.28
N PHE A 250 20.17 21.00 10.54
CA PHE A 250 20.82 21.16 11.85
C PHE A 250 20.57 22.56 12.39
N LEU A 251 20.29 22.65 13.67
CA LEU A 251 20.03 23.92 14.35
C LEU A 251 20.67 23.90 15.74
N LEU A 252 21.50 24.90 16.03
CA LEU A 252 22.15 25.07 17.34
C LEU A 252 22.88 23.80 17.84
N ARG A 253 23.61 23.14 16.95
CA ARG A 253 24.27 21.87 17.26
C ARG A 253 25.67 22.10 17.84
N PRO A 254 25.93 21.68 19.09
CA PRO A 254 27.29 21.70 19.64
C PRO A 254 28.13 20.59 19.01
N SER A 255 29.40 20.88 18.75
CA SER A 255 30.38 19.91 18.26
C SER A 255 31.78 20.19 18.82
N ILE A 256 32.63 19.17 18.75
CA ILE A 256 34.05 19.28 19.07
C ILE A 256 34.79 19.30 17.73
N VAL A 257 35.69 20.27 17.55
CA VAL A 257 36.49 20.41 16.34
C VAL A 257 37.99 20.42 16.69
N PHE A 258 38.79 19.84 15.80
CA PHE A 258 40.24 19.97 15.86
C PHE A 258 40.64 21.14 14.96
N GLU A 259 41.28 22.14 15.55
CA GLU A 259 41.77 23.31 14.83
C GLU A 259 43.28 23.24 14.74
N HIS A 260 43.81 23.51 13.55
CA HIS A 260 45.24 23.72 13.35
C HIS A 260 45.50 25.22 13.35
N ILE A 261 46.32 25.68 14.29
CA ILE A 261 46.64 27.09 14.46
C ILE A 261 48.06 27.34 14.02
N HIS A 262 48.22 28.33 13.14
CA HIS A 262 49.50 28.81 12.69
C HIS A 262 49.99 29.98 13.56
N GLU A 263 51.31 30.12 13.70
CA GLU A 263 51.96 31.33 14.23
C GLU A 263 51.71 31.64 15.72
N LEU A 264 51.48 30.63 16.58
CA LEU A 264 51.57 30.85 18.03
C LEU A 264 53.04 31.09 18.44
N GLU A 265 53.26 31.76 19.57
CA GLU A 265 54.61 32.07 20.11
C GLU A 265 55.48 30.80 20.31
N SER A 266 54.84 29.64 20.53
CA SER A 266 55.48 28.33 20.67
C SER A 266 55.48 27.48 19.37
N GLY A 267 55.03 28.04 18.24
CA GLY A 267 54.91 27.35 16.95
C GLY A 267 53.50 26.82 16.65
N ASN A 268 53.33 26.16 15.50
CA ASN A 268 52.03 25.63 15.09
C ASN A 268 51.53 24.54 16.06
N ARG A 269 50.23 24.53 16.35
CA ARG A 269 49.62 23.58 17.28
C ARG A 269 48.24 23.12 16.82
N ASP A 270 48.00 21.83 16.96
CA ASP A 270 46.67 21.24 16.89
C ASP A 270 46.01 21.30 18.26
N ASP A 271 44.78 21.76 18.32
CA ASP A 271 44.05 21.85 19.58
C ASP A 271 42.55 21.55 19.41
N VAL A 272 41.93 21.20 20.52
CA VAL A 272 40.51 20.84 20.59
C VAL A 272 39.71 22.07 20.99
N SER A 273 38.77 22.48 20.14
CA SER A 273 37.89 23.62 20.39
C SER A 273 36.42 23.20 20.39
N LEU A 274 35.59 23.98 21.08
CA LEU A 274 34.12 23.82 21.07
C LEU A 274 33.52 24.66 19.95
N ALA A 275 32.70 24.04 19.12
CA ALA A 275 32.01 24.72 18.04
C ALA A 275 30.49 24.61 18.21
N VAL A 276 29.79 25.62 17.72
CA VAL A 276 28.32 25.65 17.64
C VAL A 276 27.94 25.88 16.19
N GLU A 277 27.28 24.90 15.60
CA GLU A 277 26.64 25.01 14.30
C GLU A 277 25.29 25.67 14.47
N TRP A 278 25.17 26.91 13.98
CA TRP A 278 23.95 27.68 14.07
C TRP A 278 22.88 27.11 13.17
N ILE A 279 23.22 26.88 11.91
CA ILE A 279 22.35 26.31 10.88
C ILE A 279 23.18 25.40 9.97
N GLY A 280 22.58 24.31 9.53
CA GLY A 280 23.19 23.43 8.54
C GLY A 280 22.20 22.59 7.77
N VAL A 281 22.63 22.12 6.61
CA VAL A 281 21.88 21.19 5.74
C VAL A 281 22.82 20.09 5.27
N ASN A 282 22.36 18.84 5.31
CA ASN A 282 23.11 17.68 4.80
C ASN A 282 22.24 16.83 3.87
N TRP A 283 22.68 16.68 2.62
CA TRP A 283 22.12 15.74 1.66
C TRP A 283 22.84 14.40 1.79
N TRP A 284 22.47 13.63 2.81
CA TRP A 284 23.13 12.39 3.20
C TRP A 284 23.26 11.37 2.05
N LYS A 285 22.28 11.26 1.13
CA LYS A 285 22.40 10.39 -0.06
C LYS A 285 23.50 10.84 -1.03
N LYS A 286 23.73 12.15 -1.13
CA LYS A 286 24.71 12.76 -2.04
C LYS A 286 26.09 12.95 -1.39
N GLY A 287 26.19 12.78 -0.06
CA GLY A 287 27.45 12.89 0.68
C GLY A 287 27.98 14.33 0.81
N PHE A 288 27.13 15.34 0.68
CA PHE A 288 27.53 16.74 0.87
C PHE A 288 26.59 17.50 1.80
N GLY A 289 27.12 18.54 2.44
CA GLY A 289 26.36 19.44 3.30
C GLY A 289 27.07 20.78 3.45
N LEU A 290 26.32 21.76 3.96
CA LEU A 290 26.80 23.12 4.22
C LEU A 290 26.32 23.53 5.61
N SER A 291 27.15 24.23 6.36
CA SER A 291 26.82 24.70 7.70
C SER A 291 27.48 26.04 8.02
N LEU A 292 26.80 26.85 8.83
CA LEU A 292 27.37 28.04 9.44
C LEU A 292 27.71 27.71 10.89
N THR A 293 29.00 27.74 11.20
CA THR A 293 29.53 27.30 12.49
C THR A 293 30.39 28.41 13.09
N SER A 294 30.19 28.68 14.38
CA SER A 294 31.11 29.49 15.18
C SER A 294 31.96 28.57 16.03
N VAL A 295 33.24 28.89 16.17
CA VAL A 295 34.14 28.18 17.08
C VAL A 295 34.45 29.10 18.26
N TYR A 296 34.27 28.58 19.48
CA TYR A 296 34.65 29.30 20.69
C TYR A 296 36.15 29.17 20.90
N HIS A 297 36.78 30.33 21.06
CA HIS A 297 38.21 30.44 21.29
C HIS A 297 38.44 31.38 22.47
N ASP A 298 38.98 30.84 23.56
CA ASP A 298 39.37 31.61 24.75
C ASP A 298 40.76 31.14 25.15
N ARG A 299 41.78 31.92 24.75
CA ARG A 299 43.19 31.59 24.96
C ARG A 299 43.96 32.81 25.42
N LYS A 300 44.66 32.65 26.55
CA LYS A 300 45.51 33.67 27.15
C LYS A 300 46.76 34.03 26.32
N GLU A 301 47.13 33.20 25.34
CA GLU A 301 48.37 33.31 24.56
C GLU A 301 48.17 33.92 23.16
N ALA A 302 46.92 34.16 22.72
CA ALA A 302 46.62 34.75 21.40
C ALA A 302 46.37 36.28 21.45
N ASP A 303 46.26 36.84 22.65
CA ASP A 303 45.97 38.27 22.91
C ASP A 303 47.23 39.08 23.30
N ALA A 304 48.43 38.55 23.07
CA ALA A 304 49.72 39.18 23.37
C ALA A 304 50.37 39.81 22.13
#